data_AF-A0A928H956-F1
#
_entry.id   AF-A0A928H956-F1
#
_cell.length_a   1.000
_cell.length_b   1.000
_cell.length_c   1.000
_cell.angle_alpha   90.00
_cell.angle_beta   90.00
_cell.angle_gamma   90.00
#
_symmetry.space_group_name_H-M   'P 1'
#
loop_
_entity.id
_entity.type
_entity.pdbx_description
1 polymer ?
#
loop_
_entity_poly.entity_id
_entity_poly.type
_entity_poly.pdbx_seq_one_letter_code
_entity_poly.pdbx_strand_id
1 'polypeptide(L)'
;KAGFSILALDLIASENRPPISYEFTVLMQELRLGVPFEDALEKMSKRVGSQDFELVSVAICTARQTGGELTGVLERLASVIRERVRIQQKLIAMTAQGRLQAYMIGAMPFLLLFALSKVAPDMMRPFFNSIVGILVICAAILLVVAGFFTIRKITTIDV
;
A
#
# COMPACT_ATOMS: atom_id res chain seq x y z
N LYS A 1 -25.83 -9.25 25.44
CA LYS A 1 -26.79 -10.31 25.03
C LYS A 1 -26.68 -10.48 23.52
N ALA A 2 -26.41 -11.70 23.05
CA ALA A 2 -25.93 -12.08 21.72
C ALA A 2 -26.86 -11.80 20.51
N GLY A 3 -27.92 -10.99 20.66
CA GLY A 3 -28.87 -10.66 19.59
C GLY A 3 -28.38 -9.61 18.58
N PHE A 4 -27.31 -8.87 18.88
CA PHE A 4 -26.73 -7.86 17.98
C PHE A 4 -25.83 -8.44 16.87
N SER A 5 -25.46 -9.72 16.94
CA SER A 5 -24.48 -10.32 16.01
C SER A 5 -25.09 -10.73 14.66
N ILE A 6 -26.21 -11.45 14.65
CA ILE A 6 -26.76 -12.03 13.41
C ILE A 6 -27.38 -10.97 12.49
N LEU A 7 -28.10 -10.01 13.07
CA LEU A 7 -28.78 -8.97 12.30
C LEU A 7 -27.79 -7.95 11.70
N ALA A 8 -26.68 -7.68 12.39
CA ALA A 8 -25.60 -6.88 11.85
C ALA A 8 -24.86 -7.59 10.71
N LEU A 9 -24.69 -8.91 10.80
CA LEU A 9 -24.08 -9.70 9.73
C LEU A 9 -24.97 -9.79 8.48
N ASP A 10 -26.29 -9.86 8.65
CA ASP A 10 -27.26 -9.84 7.55
C ASP A 10 -27.29 -8.47 6.85
N LEU A 11 -27.14 -7.38 7.61
CA LEU A 11 -26.98 -6.02 7.06
C LEU A 11 -25.68 -5.88 6.26
N ILE A 12 -24.57 -6.42 6.78
CA ILE A 12 -23.27 -6.43 6.08
C ILE A 12 -23.37 -7.27 4.79
N ALA A 13 -24.08 -8.39 4.81
CA ALA A 13 -24.28 -9.25 3.64
C ALA A 13 -25.11 -8.56 2.53
N SER A 14 -26.08 -7.71 2.91
CA SER A 14 -27.00 -7.07 1.97
C SER A 14 -26.53 -5.69 1.48
N GLU A 15 -25.80 -4.92 2.29
CA GLU A 15 -25.37 -3.56 1.95
C GLU A 15 -23.98 -3.47 1.30
N ASN A 16 -23.14 -4.51 1.40
CA ASN A 16 -21.80 -4.47 0.80
C ASN A 16 -21.76 -4.90 -0.66
N ARG A 17 -20.73 -4.42 -1.37
CA ARG A 17 -20.46 -4.84 -2.75
C ARG A 17 -19.74 -6.20 -2.78
N PRO A 18 -19.93 -7.01 -3.84
CA PRO A 18 -19.09 -8.18 -4.09
C PRO A 18 -17.61 -7.77 -4.15
N PRO A 19 -16.66 -8.60 -3.66
CA PRO A 19 -16.82 -10.00 -3.22
C PRO A 19 -17.18 -10.20 -1.75
N ILE A 20 -17.14 -9.16 -0.90
CA ILE A 20 -17.32 -9.29 0.55
C ILE A 20 -18.76 -9.70 0.91
N SER A 21 -19.76 -9.14 0.24
CA SER A 21 -21.16 -9.52 0.48
C SER A 21 -21.44 -11.00 0.23
N TYR A 22 -20.77 -11.59 -0.75
CA TYR A 22 -20.89 -13.02 -1.04
C TYR A 22 -20.37 -13.86 0.13
N GLU A 23 -19.20 -13.54 0.67
CA GLU A 23 -18.60 -14.26 1.80
C GLU A 23 -19.44 -14.18 3.08
N PHE A 24 -20.00 -13.00 3.39
CA PHE A 24 -20.93 -12.86 4.52
C PHE A 24 -22.26 -13.57 4.29
N THR A 25 -22.74 -13.67 3.04
CA THR A 25 -23.93 -14.46 2.70
C THR A 25 -23.69 -15.95 2.94
N VAL A 26 -22.53 -16.46 2.52
CA VAL A 26 -22.12 -17.85 2.79
C VAL A 26 -22.00 -18.11 4.29
N LEU A 27 -21.40 -17.18 5.04
CA LEU A 27 -21.33 -17.25 6.51
C LEU A 27 -22.74 -17.37 7.12
N MET A 28 -23.69 -16.53 6.71
CA MET A 28 -25.08 -16.59 7.19
C MET A 28 -25.76 -17.91 6.84
N GLN A 29 -25.51 -18.45 5.66
CA GLN A 29 -26.05 -19.74 5.26
C GLN A 29 -25.49 -20.88 6.10
N GLU A 30 -24.18 -20.89 6.38
CA GLU A 30 -23.54 -21.88 7.26
C GLU A 30 -24.11 -21.82 8.69
N LEU A 31 -24.32 -20.62 9.24
CA LEU A 31 -24.95 -20.46 10.56
C LEU A 31 -26.40 -20.97 10.58
N ARG A 32 -27.18 -20.70 9.53
CA ARG A 32 -28.58 -21.20 9.39
C ARG A 32 -28.65 -22.72 9.29
N LEU A 33 -27.60 -23.35 8.76
CA LEU A 33 -27.45 -24.80 8.68
C LEU A 33 -26.95 -25.43 10.00
N GLY A 34 -26.72 -24.63 11.04
CA GLY A 34 -26.30 -25.10 12.36
C GLY A 34 -24.79 -25.30 12.52
N VAL A 35 -23.97 -24.80 11.59
CA VAL A 35 -22.50 -24.80 11.74
C VAL A 35 -22.12 -23.88 12.90
N PRO A 36 -21.20 -24.29 13.80
CA PRO A 36 -20.68 -23.42 14.85
C PRO A 36 -20.09 -22.14 14.26
N PHE A 37 -20.32 -21.00 14.90
CA PHE A 37 -19.90 -19.70 14.38
C PHE A 37 -18.38 -19.58 14.27
N GLU A 38 -17.63 -20.19 15.19
CA GLU A 38 -16.17 -20.28 15.14
C GLU A 38 -15.72 -20.93 13.83
N ASP A 39 -16.29 -22.09 13.50
CA ASP A 39 -15.91 -22.87 12.32
C ASP A 39 -16.32 -22.14 11.03
N ALA A 40 -17.50 -21.52 11.03
CA ALA A 40 -18.00 -20.77 9.88
C ALA A 40 -17.15 -19.50 9.62
N LEU A 41 -16.73 -18.80 10.68
CA LEU A 41 -15.87 -17.62 10.58
C LEU A 41 -14.43 -17.99 10.17
N GLU A 42 -13.90 -19.11 10.66
CA GLU A 42 -12.59 -19.62 10.25
C GLU A 42 -12.57 -20.00 8.76
N LYS A 43 -13.63 -20.67 8.27
CA LYS A 43 -13.78 -20.97 6.84
C LYS A 43 -13.85 -19.70 6.00
N MET A 44 -14.58 -18.69 6.44
CA MET A 44 -14.63 -17.39 5.78
C MET A 44 -13.24 -16.73 5.77
N SER A 45 -12.51 -16.77 6.89
CA SER A 45 -11.15 -16.22 6.98
C SER A 45 -10.20 -16.84 5.97
N LYS A 46 -10.25 -18.17 5.83
CA LYS A 46 -9.47 -18.92 4.83
C LYS A 46 -9.83 -18.55 3.38
N ARG A 47 -11.10 -18.23 3.09
CA ARG A 47 -11.55 -17.81 1.75
C ARG A 47 -11.19 -16.35 1.45
N VAL A 48 -11.27 -15.45 2.44
CA VAL A 48 -10.92 -14.03 2.29
C VAL A 48 -9.41 -13.82 2.14
N GLY A 49 -8.58 -14.62 2.84
CA GLY A 49 -7.12 -14.60 2.67
C GLY A 49 -6.44 -13.29 3.05
N SER A 50 -7.10 -12.42 3.82
CA SER A 50 -6.56 -11.15 4.31
C SER A 50 -6.04 -11.29 5.73
N GLN A 51 -4.79 -10.89 5.98
CA GLN A 51 -4.18 -10.91 7.32
C GLN A 51 -4.97 -10.06 8.34
N ASP A 52 -5.53 -8.91 7.91
CA ASP A 52 -6.34 -8.07 8.79
C ASP A 52 -7.66 -8.76 9.15
N PHE A 53 -8.26 -9.51 8.22
CA PHE A 53 -9.49 -10.27 8.49
C PHE A 53 -9.23 -11.48 9.40
N GLU A 54 -8.09 -12.16 9.24
CA GLU A 54 -7.67 -13.24 10.12
C GLU A 54 -7.51 -12.76 11.58
N LEU A 55 -6.89 -11.59 11.76
CA LEU A 55 -6.77 -10.94 13.06
C LEU A 55 -8.13 -10.65 13.70
N VAL A 56 -9.09 -10.16 12.90
CA VAL A 56 -10.47 -9.91 13.33
C VAL A 56 -11.17 -11.21 13.72
N SER A 57 -11.04 -12.26 12.90
CA SER A 57 -11.63 -13.58 13.16
C SER A 57 -11.15 -14.16 14.50
N VAL A 58 -9.84 -14.17 14.74
CA VAL A 58 -9.24 -14.69 15.98
C VAL A 58 -9.71 -13.89 17.19
N ALA A 59 -9.77 -12.57 17.07
CA ALA A 59 -10.23 -11.70 18.16
C ALA A 59 -11.72 -11.92 18.48
N ILE A 60 -12.58 -12.11 17.48
CA ILE A 60 -14.00 -12.42 17.68
C ILE A 60 -14.16 -13.77 18.39
N CYS A 61 -13.47 -14.82 17.92
CA CYS A 61 -13.52 -16.14 18.54
C CYS A 61 -13.02 -16.11 19.99
N THR A 62 -11.91 -15.42 20.25
CA THR A 62 -11.31 -15.31 21.58
C THR A 62 -12.22 -14.53 22.55
N ALA A 63 -12.76 -13.39 22.12
CA ALA A 63 -13.65 -12.57 22.95
C ALA A 63 -14.96 -13.31 23.27
N ARG A 64 -15.45 -14.15 22.34
CA ARG A 64 -16.66 -14.95 22.54
C ARG A 64 -16.44 -16.14 23.48
N GLN A 65 -15.27 -16.77 23.45
CA GLN A 65 -14.87 -17.85 24.37
C GLN A 65 -14.61 -17.36 25.80
N THR A 66 -13.97 -16.19 25.95
CA THR A 66 -13.63 -15.61 27.27
C THR A 66 -14.75 -14.79 27.90
N GLY A 67 -15.85 -14.54 27.18
CA GLY A 67 -16.97 -13.72 27.65
C GLY A 67 -16.62 -12.24 27.83
N GLY A 68 -15.51 -11.79 27.21
CA GLY A 68 -15.01 -10.43 27.30
C GLY A 68 -15.86 -9.41 26.53
N GLU A 69 -15.51 -8.13 26.68
CA GLU A 69 -16.19 -7.02 25.99
C GLU A 69 -15.85 -7.01 24.49
N LEU A 70 -16.62 -7.75 23.69
CA LEU A 70 -16.45 -7.85 22.24
C LEU A 70 -16.47 -6.47 21.56
N THR A 71 -17.32 -5.56 22.03
CA THR A 71 -17.44 -4.19 21.51
C THR A 71 -16.11 -3.45 21.62
N GLY A 72 -15.49 -3.42 22.80
CA GLY A 72 -14.21 -2.73 23.02
C GLY A 72 -13.05 -3.34 22.23
N VAL A 73 -13.02 -4.67 22.07
CA VAL A 73 -11.98 -5.34 21.25
C VAL A 73 -12.14 -5.00 19.77
N LEU A 74 -13.37 -5.06 19.24
CA LEU A 74 -13.64 -4.74 17.84
C LEU A 74 -13.42 -3.26 17.52
N GLU A 75 -13.76 -2.34 18.42
CA GLU A 75 -13.49 -0.91 18.23
C GLU A 75 -11.98 -0.62 18.17
N ARG A 76 -11.19 -1.27 19.02
CA ARG A 76 -9.72 -1.18 19.00
C ARG A 76 -9.13 -1.76 17.71
N LEU A 77 -9.63 -2.92 17.25
CA LEU A 77 -9.15 -3.47 15.98
C LEU A 77 -9.55 -2.59 14.79
N ALA A 78 -10.78 -2.08 14.78
CA ALA A 78 -11.22 -1.16 13.75
C ALA A 78 -10.40 0.14 13.72
N SER A 79 -9.96 0.65 14.88
CA SER A 79 -9.05 1.80 14.91
C SER A 79 -7.66 1.44 14.40
N VAL A 80 -7.12 0.28 14.76
CA VAL A 80 -5.82 -0.21 14.25
C VAL A 80 -5.84 -0.41 12.73
N ILE A 81 -6.87 -1.04 12.18
CA ILE A 81 -7.02 -1.26 10.73
C ILE A 81 -7.12 0.09 10.00
N ARG A 82 -7.95 1.02 10.49
CA ARG A 82 -8.06 2.37 9.89
C ARG A 82 -6.74 3.13 9.93
N GLU A 83 -5.99 3.02 11.02
CA GLU A 83 -4.69 3.66 11.14
C GLU A 83 -3.65 3.03 10.20
N ARG A 84 -3.65 1.70 10.05
CA ARG A 84 -2.81 1.00 9.05
C ARG A 84 -3.10 1.49 7.64
N VAL A 85 -4.37 1.58 7.25
CA VAL A 85 -4.78 2.08 5.93
C VAL A 85 -4.34 3.54 5.75
N ARG A 86 -4.54 4.39 6.75
CA ARG A 86 -4.10 5.78 6.72
C ARG A 86 -2.58 5.89 6.53
N ILE A 87 -1.81 5.09 7.26
CA ILE A 87 -0.34 5.07 7.15
C ILE A 87 0.08 4.61 5.75
N GLN A 88 -0.52 3.55 5.21
CA GLN A 88 -0.25 3.07 3.85
C GLN A 88 -0.55 4.14 2.80
N GLN A 89 -1.71 4.79 2.88
CA GLN A 89 -2.06 5.89 1.98
C GLN A 89 -1.08 7.06 2.10
N LYS A 90 -0.67 7.41 3.32
CA LYS A 90 0.33 8.44 3.57
C LYS A 90 1.70 8.06 2.99
N LEU A 91 2.12 6.80 3.13
CA LEU A 91 3.35 6.29 2.53
C LEU A 91 3.31 6.37 1.00
N ILE A 92 2.20 5.98 0.36
CA ILE A 92 2.03 6.08 -1.10
C ILE A 92 2.12 7.54 -1.55
N ALA A 93 1.46 8.47 -0.84
CA ALA A 93 1.50 9.88 -1.16
C ALA A 93 2.92 10.48 -0.98
N MET A 94 3.59 10.19 0.14
CA MET A 94 4.94 10.69 0.41
C MET A 94 5.97 10.11 -0.56
N THR A 95 5.86 8.82 -0.90
CA THR A 95 6.74 8.21 -1.90
C THR A 95 6.50 8.78 -3.30
N ALA A 96 5.24 9.05 -3.69
CA ALA A 96 4.93 9.72 -4.96
C ALA A 96 5.55 11.12 -5.04
N GLN A 97 5.46 11.92 -3.97
CA GLN A 97 6.10 13.23 -3.90
C GLN A 97 7.63 13.12 -4.02
N GLY A 98 8.25 12.18 -3.28
CA GLY A 98 9.68 11.93 -3.34
C GLY A 98 10.17 11.52 -4.74
N ARG A 99 9.41 10.65 -5.43
CA ARG A 99 9.70 10.27 -6.83
C ARG A 99 9.66 11.48 -7.75
N LEU A 100 8.63 12.31 -7.65
CA LEU A 100 8.48 13.49 -8.52
C LEU A 100 9.65 14.46 -8.36
N GLN A 101 10.06 14.74 -7.11
CA GLN A 101 11.24 15.58 -6.83
C GLN A 101 12.52 14.96 -7.38
N ALA A 102 12.69 13.64 -7.22
CA ALA A 102 13.84 12.92 -7.73
C ALA A 102 13.91 12.94 -9.27
N TYR A 103 12.77 12.82 -9.96
CA TYR A 103 12.70 12.98 -11.41
C TYR A 103 13.04 14.41 -11.85
N MET A 104 12.54 15.44 -11.16
CA MET A 104 12.89 16.83 -11.46
C MET A 104 14.40 17.09 -11.32
N ILE A 105 15.00 16.67 -10.20
CA ILE A 105 16.44 16.82 -9.96
C ILE A 105 17.26 15.99 -10.97
N GLY A 106 16.82 14.77 -11.26
CA GLY A 106 17.47 13.91 -12.25
C GLY A 106 17.42 14.48 -13.68
N ALA A 107 16.40 15.26 -14.02
CA ALA A 107 16.26 15.93 -15.32
C ALA A 107 17.08 17.23 -15.43
N MET A 108 17.44 17.87 -14.31
CA MET A 108 18.16 19.15 -14.30
C MET A 108 19.48 19.15 -15.08
N PRO A 109 20.38 18.16 -14.94
CA PRO A 109 21.64 18.13 -15.69
C PRO A 109 21.42 18.13 -17.21
N PHE A 110 20.41 17.41 -17.69
CA PHE A 110 20.08 17.35 -19.11
C PHE A 110 19.46 18.64 -19.62
N LEU A 111 18.56 19.25 -18.83
CA LEU A 111 17.98 20.55 -19.15
C LEU A 111 19.04 21.65 -19.22
N LEU A 112 19.96 21.69 -18.26
CA LEU A 112 21.07 22.65 -18.23
C LEU A 112 22.02 22.42 -19.42
N LEU A 113 22.37 21.16 -19.71
CA LEU A 113 23.20 20.81 -20.86
C LEU A 113 22.56 21.26 -22.17
N PHE A 114 21.25 21.02 -22.36
CA PHE A 114 20.52 21.49 -23.54
C PHE A 114 20.43 23.02 -23.61
N ALA A 115 20.09 23.68 -22.51
CA ALA A 115 19.95 25.15 -22.45
C ALA A 115 21.29 25.85 -22.72
N LEU A 116 22.37 25.43 -22.06
CA LEU A 116 23.71 26.00 -22.27
C LEU A 116 24.19 25.79 -23.70
N SER A 117 23.79 24.70 -24.37
CA SER A 117 24.21 24.43 -25.75
C SER A 117 23.61 25.43 -26.74
N LYS A 118 22.46 26.01 -26.39
CA LYS A 118 21.75 27.04 -27.17
C LYS A 118 22.17 28.46 -26.80
N VAL A 119 22.36 28.73 -25.51
CA VAL A 119 22.66 30.08 -24.99
C VAL A 119 24.14 30.44 -25.16
N ALA A 120 25.06 29.50 -24.90
CA ALA A 120 26.50 29.73 -24.92
C ALA A 120 27.25 28.60 -25.67
N PRO A 121 27.03 28.45 -26.98
CA PRO A 121 27.62 27.36 -27.77
C PRO A 121 29.15 27.39 -27.76
N ASP A 122 29.78 28.57 -27.71
CA ASP A 122 31.24 28.70 -27.68
C ASP A 122 31.87 28.15 -26.38
N MET A 123 31.16 28.21 -25.26
CA MET A 123 31.61 27.60 -23.99
C MET A 123 31.43 26.08 -23.97
N MET A 124 30.48 25.53 -24.73
CA MET A 124 30.21 24.10 -24.79
C MET A 124 31.00 23.35 -25.86
N ARG A 125 31.49 24.02 -26.91
CA ARG A 125 32.33 23.42 -27.96
C ARG A 125 33.53 22.61 -27.40
N PRO A 126 34.28 23.07 -26.40
CA PRO A 126 35.37 22.28 -25.80
C PRO A 126 34.90 21.00 -25.10
N PHE A 127 33.68 20.98 -24.55
CA PHE A 127 33.13 19.80 -23.89
C PHE A 127 32.84 18.65 -24.87
N PHE A 128 32.50 18.97 -26.12
CA PHE A 128 32.23 17.96 -27.15
C PHE A 128 33.47 17.61 -27.99
N ASN A 129 34.43 18.53 -28.14
CA ASN A 129 35.60 18.34 -29.01
C ASN A 129 36.87 17.90 -28.28
N SER A 130 36.96 18.10 -26.95
CA SER A 130 38.12 17.68 -26.15
C SER A 130 37.87 16.30 -25.52
N ILE A 131 38.90 15.45 -25.52
CA ILE A 131 38.90 14.14 -24.85
C ILE A 131 38.53 14.28 -23.37
N VAL A 132 39.03 15.33 -22.70
CA VAL A 132 38.70 15.61 -21.28
C VAL A 132 37.22 15.97 -21.12
N GLY A 133 36.65 16.72 -22.07
CA GLY A 133 35.25 17.12 -22.06
C GLY A 133 34.30 15.94 -22.19
N ILE A 134 34.58 15.03 -23.13
CA ILE A 134 33.82 13.80 -23.34
C ILE A 134 33.89 12.92 -22.09
N LEU A 135 35.06 12.80 -21.47
CA LEU A 135 35.24 12.00 -20.25
C LEU A 135 34.39 12.54 -19.08
N VAL A 136 34.33 13.87 -18.92
CA VAL A 136 33.49 14.52 -17.89
C VAL A 136 31.99 14.32 -18.17
N ILE A 137 31.54 14.42 -19.43
CA ILE A 137 30.15 14.14 -19.81
C ILE A 137 29.79 12.68 -19.51
N CYS A 138 30.66 11.73 -19.90
CA CYS A 138 30.48 10.32 -19.62
C CYS A 138 30.39 10.05 -18.11
N ALA A 139 31.28 10.64 -17.31
CA ALA A 139 31.25 10.53 -15.86
C ALA A 139 29.94 11.09 -15.26
N ALA A 140 29.48 12.25 -15.74
CA ALA A 140 28.23 12.87 -15.30
C ALA A 140 27.01 11.99 -15.62
N ILE A 141 26.94 11.43 -16.83
CA ILE A 141 25.86 10.50 -17.23
C ILE A 141 25.87 9.26 -16.32
N LEU A 142 27.04 8.69 -16.05
CA LEU A 142 27.17 7.51 -15.20
C LEU A 142 26.67 7.79 -13.78
N LEU A 143 27.01 8.96 -13.23
CA LEU A 143 26.55 9.42 -11.91
C LEU A 143 25.03 9.62 -11.87
N VAL A 144 24.44 10.20 -12.92
CA VAL A 144 22.99 10.38 -13.04
C VAL A 144 22.27 9.03 -13.13
N VAL A 145 22.79 8.08 -13.92
CA VAL A 145 22.24 6.72 -14.02
C VAL A 145 22.34 5.98 -12.68
N ALA A 146 23.48 6.07 -12.00
CA ALA A 146 23.65 5.49 -10.66
C ALA A 146 22.66 6.09 -9.64
N GLY A 147 22.45 7.41 -9.69
CA GLY A 147 21.44 8.10 -8.89
C GLY A 147 20.03 7.60 -9.18
N PHE A 148 19.66 7.47 -10.45
CA PHE A 148 18.38 6.93 -10.89
C PHE A 148 18.13 5.51 -10.37
N PHE A 149 19.13 4.63 -10.46
CA PHE A 149 19.05 3.27 -9.91
C PHE A 149 18.87 3.27 -8.39
N THR A 150 19.57 4.18 -7.68
CA THR A 150 19.47 4.30 -6.22
C THR A 150 18.07 4.75 -5.80
N ILE A 151 17.51 5.74 -6.50
CA ILE A 151 16.13 6.21 -6.27
C ILE A 151 15.13 5.08 -6.54
N ARG A 152 15.28 4.35 -7.65
CA ARG A 152 14.40 3.22 -7.98
C ARG A 152 14.46 2.13 -6.91
N LYS A 153 15.65 1.83 -6.38
CA LYS A 153 15.84 0.86 -5.29
C LYS A 153 15.18 1.29 -3.99
N ILE A 154 15.35 2.54 -3.57
CA ILE A 154 14.74 3.07 -2.34
C ILE A 154 13.21 3.10 -2.45
N THR A 155 12.68 3.41 -3.64
CA THR A 155 11.24 3.57 -3.80
C THR A 155 10.48 2.31 -4.18
N THR A 156 11.17 1.18 -4.37
CA THR A 156 10.52 -0.12 -4.44
C THR A 156 10.36 -0.61 -3.00
N ILE A 157 9.39 -0.01 -2.30
CA ILE A 157 8.92 -0.55 -1.02
C ILE A 157 7.96 -1.68 -1.42
N ASP A 158 8.45 -2.93 -1.33
CA ASP A 158 7.59 -4.11 -1.34
C ASP A 158 6.65 -4.01 -0.13
N VAL A 159 5.35 -4.09 -0.42
CA VAL A 159 4.28 -4.25 0.58
C VAL A 159 4.03 -5.74 0.76
#